data_AF-A0A9P9G5F0-F1
#
_entry.id   AF-A0A9P9G5F0-F1
#
_cell.length_a   1.000
_cell.length_b   1.000
_cell.length_c   1.000
_cell.angle_alpha   90.00
_cell.angle_beta   90.00
_cell.angle_gamma   90.00
#
_symmetry.space_group_name_H-M   'P 1'
#
loop_
_entity.id
_entity.type
_entity.pdbx_description
1 polymer ?
#
loop_
_entity_poly.entity_id
_entity_poly.type
_entity_poly.pdbx_seq_one_letter_code
_entity_poly.pdbx_strand_id
1 'polypeptide(L)'
;MTQNHLTWVMVLSVITLLAIIGFDGWSGHFLHEGFGPSENTSHLPNITIIATGGTIAGATSSPEKTTDYKAGVLQIEEVIRSVEDQLRGVANVYVDQFSNIDSININSSFATNLSQHIAEELNKEATQGVVVTTGTHSLAYLAEFISLVVTSKKPIVVTGARRPHGSLGADGPSNLVAAVTTAATRGWSSENHNVVIVIQDKVMAPRGTKKEDDQFLPGPRSLLGDVKDSKPFLRWLPGPCAPVKFNISSIPPGTSLPRVELLPAHQDFDADLVEAAIGLGAKGLVMVTYGGGYWPETSALQIKKLTDENGVIVILANQGQSEYVANARSGFGIPGGD
;
A
#
# COMPACT_ATOMS: atom_id res chain seq x y z
N MET A 1 -24.09 34.58 -25.48
CA MET A 1 -23.05 33.83 -24.77
C MET A 1 -23.29 34.01 -23.28
N THR A 2 -24.13 33.14 -22.76
CA THR A 2 -24.56 33.01 -21.37
C THR A 2 -23.80 31.86 -20.72
N GLN A 3 -23.78 31.88 -19.39
CA GLN A 3 -23.66 30.74 -18.47
C GLN A 3 -22.31 30.61 -17.75
N ASN A 4 -22.27 31.15 -16.51
CA ASN A 4 -21.67 30.55 -15.30
C ASN A 4 -21.54 31.56 -14.14
N HIS A 5 -22.63 32.21 -13.74
CA HIS A 5 -22.70 33.01 -12.49
C HIS A 5 -23.91 32.68 -11.59
N LEU A 6 -24.56 31.53 -11.78
CA LEU A 6 -25.84 31.22 -11.11
C LEU A 6 -25.79 30.18 -9.98
N THR A 7 -24.62 29.64 -9.62
CA THR A 7 -24.51 28.62 -8.55
C THR A 7 -24.18 29.19 -7.15
N TRP A 8 -23.76 30.45 -7.03
CA TRP A 8 -23.42 31.05 -5.73
C TRP A 8 -24.58 31.79 -5.05
N VAL A 9 -25.59 32.21 -5.81
CA VAL A 9 -26.73 32.99 -5.25
C VAL A 9 -27.76 32.07 -4.57
N MET A 10 -27.83 30.78 -4.90
CA MET A 10 -28.73 29.83 -4.22
C MET A 10 -28.21 29.29 -2.89
N VAL A 11 -26.89 29.34 -2.64
CA VAL A 11 -26.32 28.86 -1.37
C VAL A 11 -26.42 29.94 -0.28
N LEU A 12 -26.34 31.23 -0.65
CA LEU A 12 -26.48 32.34 0.29
C LEU A 12 -27.92 32.57 0.76
N SER A 13 -28.93 32.32 -0.08
CA SER A 13 -30.34 32.48 0.28
C SER A 13 -30.86 31.43 1.28
N VAL A 14 -30.26 30.23 1.30
CA VAL A 14 -30.57 29.18 2.29
C VAL A 14 -29.92 29.49 3.66
N ILE A 15 -28.74 30.09 3.66
CA ILE A 15 -28.02 30.47 4.89
C ILE A 15 -28.68 31.69 5.56
N THR A 16 -29.26 32.62 4.80
CA THR A 16 -30.03 33.75 5.38
C THR A 16 -31.39 33.31 5.94
N LEU A 17 -32.00 32.25 5.39
CA LEU A 17 -33.29 31.72 5.89
C LEU A 17 -33.14 30.98 7.23
N LEU A 18 -32.00 30.34 7.47
CA LEU A 18 -31.72 29.60 8.71
C LEU A 18 -31.29 30.51 9.88
N ALA A 19 -30.91 31.76 9.61
CA ALA A 19 -30.57 32.75 10.64
C ALA A 19 -31.80 33.47 11.26
N ILE A 20 -33.01 33.27 10.71
CA ILE A 20 -34.25 33.90 11.20
C ILE A 20 -35.02 32.99 12.18
N ILE A 21 -34.69 31.70 12.26
CA ILE A 21 -35.32 30.75 13.17
C ILE A 21 -34.34 30.49 14.32
N GLY A 22 -34.47 31.29 15.39
CA GLY A 22 -33.64 31.17 16.59
C GLY A 22 -33.71 29.76 17.18
N PHE A 23 -32.60 29.04 17.08
CA PHE A 23 -32.34 27.82 17.83
C PHE A 23 -30.96 27.97 18.47
N ASP A 24 -30.97 28.39 19.73
CA ASP A 24 -29.79 28.33 20.59
C ASP A 24 -29.50 26.86 20.91
N GLY A 25 -28.33 26.39 20.48
CA GLY A 25 -27.76 25.12 20.92
C GLY A 25 -27.32 24.17 19.81
N TRP A 26 -26.29 24.54 19.05
CA TRP A 26 -25.47 23.54 18.37
C TRP A 26 -24.02 24.01 18.24
N SER A 27 -23.10 23.37 18.97
CA SER A 27 -21.65 23.55 18.87
C SER A 27 -21.10 22.71 17.70
N GLY A 28 -21.31 23.18 16.47
CA GLY A 28 -20.65 22.65 15.29
C GLY A 28 -19.24 23.22 15.15
N HIS A 29 -18.23 22.43 15.50
CA HIS A 29 -16.84 22.68 15.08
C HIS A 29 -16.74 22.55 13.55
N PHE A 30 -16.83 23.66 12.84
CA PHE A 30 -16.26 23.77 11.50
C PHE A 30 -14.75 24.00 11.67
N LEU A 31 -13.95 22.96 11.44
CA LEU A 31 -12.50 23.09 11.31
C LEU A 31 -12.19 23.77 9.98
N HIS A 32 -12.24 25.09 9.98
CA HIS A 32 -11.49 25.95 9.08
C HIS A 32 -10.40 26.63 9.92
N GLU A 33 -9.39 25.88 10.35
CA GLU A 33 -8.11 26.48 10.74
C GLU A 33 -7.18 26.44 9.54
N GLY A 34 -6.95 27.62 8.97
CA GLY A 34 -5.82 27.82 8.08
C GLY A 34 -4.53 27.55 8.86
N PHE A 35 -3.68 26.72 8.29
CA PHE A 35 -2.29 26.57 8.73
C PHE A 35 -1.54 27.89 8.48
N GLY A 36 -1.64 28.82 9.43
CA GLY A 36 -0.63 29.86 9.62
C GLY A 36 0.61 29.24 10.28
N PRO A 37 1.82 29.73 9.99
CA PRO A 37 3.03 29.16 10.56
C PRO A 37 3.07 29.48 12.05
N SER A 38 2.84 28.47 12.89
CA SER A 38 3.21 28.57 14.30
C SER A 38 4.74 28.52 14.37
N GLU A 39 5.36 29.63 14.75
CA GLU A 39 6.74 29.66 15.24
C GLU A 39 6.86 28.74 16.45
N ASN A 40 7.25 27.50 16.19
CA ASN A 40 7.80 26.62 17.19
C ASN A 40 8.97 25.94 16.49
N THR A 41 10.20 26.20 16.93
CA THR A 41 11.37 25.38 16.56
C THR A 41 11.22 24.01 17.23
N SER A 42 10.15 23.30 16.89
CA SER A 42 9.81 22.00 17.45
C SER A 42 10.56 20.95 16.66
N HIS A 43 11.39 20.17 17.35
CA HIS A 43 12.21 19.09 16.84
C HIS A 43 11.65 18.42 15.57
N LEU A 44 12.47 18.36 14.52
CA LEU A 44 12.17 17.64 13.29
C LEU A 44 11.78 16.20 13.62
N PRO A 45 10.79 15.61 12.93
CA PRO A 45 10.40 14.24 13.17
C PRO A 45 11.54 13.27 12.84
N ASN A 46 11.77 12.30 13.72
CA ASN A 46 12.75 11.24 13.48
C ASN A 46 12.13 10.16 12.59
N ILE A 47 12.62 10.03 11.36
CA ILE A 47 12.13 9.09 10.37
C ILE A 47 13.23 8.07 10.04
N THR A 48 12.93 6.78 10.21
CA THR A 48 13.86 5.70 9.86
C THR A 48 13.53 5.18 8.46
N ILE A 49 14.51 5.19 7.56
CA ILE A 49 14.42 4.57 6.23
C ILE A 49 14.92 3.13 6.35
N ILE A 50 14.01 2.17 6.20
CA ILE A 50 14.30 0.74 6.18
C ILE A 50 14.38 0.28 4.72
N ALA A 51 15.59 -0.03 4.26
CA ALA A 51 15.84 -0.35 2.87
C ALA A 51 15.88 -1.86 2.59
N THR A 52 15.17 -2.29 1.54
CA THR A 52 15.15 -3.69 1.10
C THR A 52 15.78 -3.92 -0.28
N GLY A 53 16.21 -2.86 -0.97
CA GLY A 53 16.75 -2.90 -2.33
C GLY A 53 15.77 -2.43 -3.40
N GLY A 54 15.63 -3.20 -4.47
CA GLY A 54 14.83 -2.84 -5.64
C GLY A 54 15.50 -1.82 -6.57
N THR A 55 14.75 -1.39 -7.58
CA THR A 55 15.21 -0.45 -8.63
C THR A 55 15.64 0.91 -8.08
N ILE A 56 15.02 1.38 -6.98
CA ILE A 56 15.40 2.64 -6.32
C ILE A 56 16.86 2.64 -5.85
N ALA A 57 17.35 1.47 -5.44
CA ALA A 57 18.76 1.20 -5.10
C ALA A 57 19.48 0.45 -6.23
N GLY A 58 18.92 0.44 -7.45
CA GLY A 58 19.54 -0.13 -8.63
C GLY A 58 20.53 0.85 -9.25
N ALA A 59 21.62 0.32 -9.82
CA ALA A 59 22.64 1.11 -10.51
C ALA A 59 22.67 0.77 -12.01
N THR A 60 22.85 1.78 -12.85
CA THR A 60 23.00 1.63 -14.29
C THR A 60 24.42 1.93 -14.75
N SER A 61 24.82 1.34 -15.89
CA SER A 61 26.15 1.57 -16.50
C SER A 61 26.22 2.84 -17.35
N SER A 62 25.07 3.37 -17.80
CA SER A 62 24.98 4.68 -18.43
C SER A 62 23.61 5.33 -18.18
N PRO A 63 23.50 6.67 -18.19
CA PRO A 63 22.23 7.36 -17.90
C PRO A 63 21.06 6.96 -18.82
N GLU A 64 21.33 6.54 -20.05
CA GLU A 64 20.30 6.17 -21.04
C GLU A 64 19.72 4.76 -20.80
N LYS A 65 20.44 3.90 -20.06
CA LYS A 65 20.03 2.53 -19.80
C LYS A 65 19.04 2.48 -18.64
N THR A 66 17.77 2.32 -18.97
CA THR A 66 16.67 2.20 -18.00
C THR A 66 16.15 0.77 -17.81
N THR A 67 16.53 -0.17 -18.68
CA THR A 67 16.04 -1.58 -18.67
C THR A 67 17.14 -2.60 -18.36
N ASP A 68 18.39 -2.29 -18.72
CA ASP A 68 19.58 -3.13 -18.47
C ASP A 68 20.34 -2.59 -17.25
N TYR A 69 19.88 -2.99 -16.07
CA TYR A 69 20.47 -2.62 -14.78
C TYR A 69 20.29 -3.76 -13.78
N LYS A 70 21.03 -3.70 -12.68
CA LYS A 70 20.86 -4.62 -11.55
C LYS A 70 20.18 -3.88 -10.40
N ALA A 71 19.03 -4.40 -9.95
CA ALA A 71 18.32 -3.90 -8.78
C ALA A 71 19.09 -4.23 -7.49
N GLY A 72 18.97 -3.36 -6.48
CA GLY A 72 19.53 -3.58 -5.15
C GLY A 72 21.06 -3.73 -5.11
N VAL A 73 21.78 -2.80 -5.74
CA VAL A 73 23.25 -2.78 -5.75
C VAL A 73 23.80 -1.67 -4.86
N LEU A 74 23.14 -0.52 -4.85
CA LEU A 74 23.50 0.62 -4.03
C LEU A 74 23.05 0.39 -2.59
N GLN A 75 23.81 0.92 -1.63
CA GLN A 75 23.29 1.12 -0.28
C GLN A 75 22.34 2.33 -0.29
N ILE A 76 21.35 2.35 0.59
CA ILE A 76 20.34 3.41 0.60
C ILE A 76 20.93 4.79 0.90
N GLU A 77 22.04 4.85 1.66
CA GLU A 77 22.80 6.09 1.90
C GLU A 77 23.25 6.75 0.60
N GLU A 78 23.60 5.97 -0.43
CA GLU A 78 23.99 6.50 -1.73
C GLU A 78 22.83 7.21 -2.42
N VAL A 79 21.62 6.66 -2.31
CA VAL A 79 20.39 7.29 -2.83
C VAL A 79 20.07 8.56 -2.03
N ILE A 80 20.19 8.50 -0.69
CA ILE A 80 19.90 9.64 0.21
C ILE A 80 20.82 10.83 -0.06
N ARG A 81 22.11 10.59 -0.35
CA ARG A 81 23.06 11.67 -0.70
C ARG A 81 22.59 12.54 -1.87
N SER A 82 21.84 11.97 -2.82
CA SER A 82 21.29 12.72 -3.95
C SER A 82 20.15 13.68 -3.59
N VAL A 83 19.58 13.54 -2.39
CA VAL A 83 18.42 14.30 -1.91
C VAL A 83 18.60 14.89 -0.51
N GLU A 84 19.83 14.91 0.01
CA GLU A 84 20.10 15.32 1.39
C GLU A 84 19.59 16.74 1.68
N ASP A 85 19.84 17.68 0.77
CA ASP A 85 19.40 19.07 0.91
C ASP A 85 17.88 19.23 0.94
N GLN A 86 17.15 18.37 0.22
CA GLN A 86 15.69 18.37 0.20
C GLN A 86 15.09 17.77 1.48
N LEU A 87 15.84 16.93 2.19
CA LEU A 87 15.42 16.34 3.46
C LEU A 87 15.79 17.24 4.67
N ARG A 88 16.72 18.19 4.49
CA ARG A 88 17.06 19.18 5.51
C ARG A 88 15.84 20.02 5.88
N GLY A 89 15.55 20.09 7.17
CA GLY A 89 14.39 20.81 7.68
C GLY A 89 13.05 20.06 7.52
N VAL A 90 13.04 18.86 6.92
CA VAL A 90 11.85 18.00 6.83
C VAL A 90 11.80 16.98 7.95
N ALA A 91 12.91 16.26 8.17
CA ALA A 91 13.00 15.18 9.16
C ALA A 91 14.46 14.96 9.60
N ASN A 92 14.65 14.40 10.79
CA ASN A 92 15.91 13.75 11.15
C ASN A 92 15.87 12.33 10.57
N VAL A 93 16.68 12.06 9.54
CA VAL A 93 16.63 10.81 8.80
C VAL A 93 17.66 9.83 9.35
N TYR A 94 17.18 8.65 9.73
CA TYR A 94 18.00 7.51 10.15
C TYR A 94 17.94 6.43 9.07
N VAL A 95 19.02 5.66 8.95
CA VAL A 95 19.15 4.65 7.90
C VAL A 95 19.29 3.27 8.51
N ASP A 96 18.54 2.34 7.95
CA ASP A 96 18.54 0.93 8.30
C ASP A 96 18.53 0.09 7.02
N GLN A 97 19.70 -0.46 6.66
CA GLN A 97 19.82 -1.36 5.52
C GLN A 97 19.41 -2.79 5.91
N PHE A 98 18.11 -3.06 5.92
CA PHE A 98 17.58 -4.38 6.25
C PHE A 98 18.01 -5.48 5.26
N SER A 99 17.98 -5.18 3.96
CA SER A 99 18.45 -6.09 2.91
C SER A 99 18.71 -5.35 1.61
N ASN A 100 19.20 -6.05 0.58
CA ASN A 100 19.41 -5.47 -0.74
C ASN A 100 19.09 -6.47 -1.86
N ILE A 101 17.81 -6.73 -2.08
CA ILE A 101 17.32 -7.74 -3.03
C ILE A 101 16.39 -7.14 -4.08
N ASP A 102 16.22 -7.86 -5.19
CA ASP A 102 15.09 -7.59 -6.10
C ASP A 102 13.78 -8.04 -5.45
N SER A 103 12.77 -7.18 -5.53
CA SER A 103 11.39 -7.42 -5.12
C SER A 103 10.77 -8.72 -5.63
N ILE A 104 11.22 -9.26 -6.78
CA ILE A 104 10.74 -10.56 -7.29
C ILE A 104 11.13 -11.73 -6.37
N ASN A 105 12.17 -11.56 -5.55
CA ASN A 105 12.65 -12.58 -4.61
C ASN A 105 12.07 -12.40 -3.20
N ILE A 106 11.17 -11.44 -2.99
CA ILE A 106 10.48 -11.27 -1.71
C ILE A 106 9.49 -12.42 -1.55
N ASN A 107 9.67 -13.21 -0.48
CA ASN A 107 8.80 -14.32 -0.10
C ASN A 107 8.13 -14.04 1.26
N SER A 108 7.31 -14.99 1.72
CA SER A 108 6.54 -14.80 2.96
C SER A 108 7.40 -14.67 4.21
N SER A 109 8.54 -15.38 4.29
CA SER A 109 9.43 -15.30 5.45
C SER A 109 10.16 -13.95 5.48
N PHE A 110 10.56 -13.43 4.32
CA PHE A 110 11.07 -12.07 4.19
C PHE A 110 10.05 -11.03 4.64
N ALA A 111 8.81 -11.10 4.14
CA ALA A 111 7.75 -10.14 4.48
C ALA A 111 7.40 -10.18 5.98
N THR A 112 7.39 -11.37 6.58
CA THR A 112 7.18 -11.57 8.02
C THR A 112 8.31 -10.94 8.84
N ASN A 113 9.57 -11.26 8.51
CA ASN A 113 10.74 -10.71 9.21
C ASN A 113 10.80 -9.18 9.09
N LEU A 114 10.57 -8.63 7.90
CA LEU A 114 10.54 -7.18 7.68
C LEU A 114 9.44 -6.52 8.50
N SER A 115 8.25 -7.13 8.57
CA SER A 115 7.12 -6.57 9.33
C SER A 115 7.37 -6.57 10.84
N GLN A 116 7.99 -7.63 11.37
CA GLN A 116 8.42 -7.69 12.76
C GLN A 116 9.48 -6.61 13.05
N HIS A 117 10.46 -6.46 12.15
CA HIS A 117 11.51 -5.44 12.25
C HIS A 117 10.95 -4.00 12.23
N ILE A 118 9.99 -3.72 11.34
CA ILE A 118 9.27 -2.44 11.32
C ILE A 118 8.55 -2.21 12.65
N ALA A 119 7.88 -3.22 13.21
CA ALA A 119 7.18 -3.09 14.48
C ALA A 119 8.16 -2.79 15.64
N GLU A 120 9.31 -3.45 15.67
CA GLU A 120 10.39 -3.18 16.64
C GLU A 120 10.91 -1.74 16.53
N GLU A 121 11.17 -1.27 15.31
CA GLU A 121 11.61 0.09 15.04
C GLU A 121 10.56 1.12 15.50
N LEU A 122 9.28 0.88 15.20
CA LEU A 122 8.19 1.75 15.62
C LEU A 122 7.91 1.71 17.12
N ASN A 123 8.36 0.70 17.86
CA ASN A 123 8.27 0.66 19.32
C ASN A 123 9.27 1.58 20.02
N LYS A 124 10.35 2.00 19.33
CA LYS A 124 11.31 2.97 19.87
C LYS A 124 10.63 4.33 20.05
N GLU A 125 10.70 4.91 21.25
CA GLU A 125 10.11 6.24 21.52
C GLU A 125 10.68 7.32 20.60
N ALA A 126 11.97 7.23 20.29
CA ALA A 126 12.66 8.15 19.42
C ALA A 126 12.15 8.12 17.97
N THR A 127 11.65 6.99 17.47
CA THR A 127 11.21 6.85 16.08
C THR A 127 9.78 7.38 15.94
N GLN A 128 9.55 8.31 15.01
CA GLN A 128 8.26 8.94 14.80
C GLN A 128 7.58 8.50 13.50
N GLY A 129 8.29 7.80 12.62
CA GLY A 129 7.75 7.20 11.40
C GLY A 129 8.79 6.35 10.68
N VAL A 130 8.33 5.50 9.76
CA VAL A 130 9.20 4.64 8.94
C VAL A 130 8.90 4.85 7.46
N VAL A 131 9.96 4.87 6.65
CA VAL A 131 9.87 4.76 5.20
C VAL A 131 10.50 3.42 4.80
N VAL A 132 9.77 2.60 4.03
CA VAL A 132 10.28 1.33 3.49
C VAL A 132 10.57 1.52 2.01
N THR A 133 11.82 1.36 1.59
CA THR A 133 12.18 1.40 0.16
C THR A 133 12.31 -0.01 -0.38
N THR A 134 11.58 -0.32 -1.46
CA THR A 134 11.57 -1.64 -2.08
C THR A 134 11.48 -1.59 -3.60
N GLY A 135 11.52 -2.74 -4.26
CA GLY A 135 11.32 -2.86 -5.71
C GLY A 135 9.84 -2.87 -6.09
N THR A 136 9.53 -2.33 -7.27
CA THR A 136 8.13 -2.06 -7.65
C THR A 136 7.32 -3.29 -8.04
N HIS A 137 7.94 -4.47 -8.26
CA HIS A 137 7.21 -5.67 -8.66
C HIS A 137 6.31 -6.22 -7.54
N SER A 138 6.80 -6.23 -6.30
CA SER A 138 6.03 -6.72 -5.14
C SER A 138 5.62 -5.62 -4.16
N LEU A 139 5.88 -4.35 -4.47
CA LEU A 139 5.62 -3.20 -3.59
C LEU A 139 4.20 -3.17 -3.03
N ALA A 140 3.19 -3.28 -3.91
CA ALA A 140 1.78 -3.23 -3.48
C ALA A 140 1.41 -4.40 -2.57
N TYR A 141 1.85 -5.61 -2.90
CA TYR A 141 1.63 -6.81 -2.08
C TYR A 141 2.33 -6.71 -0.71
N LEU A 142 3.57 -6.20 -0.69
CA LEU A 142 4.32 -6.02 0.55
C LEU A 142 3.67 -4.95 1.44
N ALA A 143 3.24 -3.83 0.85
CA ALA A 143 2.55 -2.78 1.58
C ALA A 143 1.21 -3.28 2.16
N GLU A 144 0.45 -4.08 1.41
CA GLU A 144 -0.77 -4.70 1.91
C GLU A 144 -0.48 -5.64 3.07
N PHE A 145 0.52 -6.52 2.92
CA PHE A 145 0.94 -7.43 3.99
C PHE A 145 1.33 -6.68 5.27
N ILE A 146 2.19 -5.65 5.17
CA ILE A 146 2.57 -4.80 6.31
C ILE A 146 1.34 -4.15 6.95
N SER A 147 0.40 -3.67 6.13
CA SER A 147 -0.84 -3.07 6.62
C SER A 147 -1.74 -4.03 7.40
N LEU A 148 -1.63 -5.34 7.13
CA LEU A 148 -2.41 -6.36 7.82
C LEU A 148 -1.74 -6.84 9.12
N VAL A 149 -0.43 -6.70 9.27
CA VAL A 149 0.30 -7.35 10.38
C VAL A 149 1.02 -6.39 11.33
N VAL A 150 1.27 -5.14 10.93
CA VAL A 150 1.91 -4.13 11.78
C VAL A 150 0.87 -3.23 12.42
N THR A 151 0.80 -3.27 13.76
CA THR A 151 -0.07 -2.40 14.56
C THR A 151 0.74 -1.24 15.12
N SER A 152 0.46 -0.02 14.67
CA SER A 152 1.06 1.21 15.19
C SER A 152 0.19 2.41 14.86
N LYS A 153 0.36 3.51 15.61
CA LYS A 153 -0.18 4.84 15.26
C LYS A 153 0.80 5.66 14.43
N LYS A 154 2.07 5.25 14.42
CA LYS A 154 3.15 5.92 13.71
C LYS A 154 3.09 5.58 12.20
N PRO A 155 3.35 6.55 11.33
CA PRO A 155 3.27 6.39 9.88
C PRO A 155 4.32 5.41 9.34
N ILE A 156 3.89 4.63 8.36
CA ILE A 156 4.68 3.74 7.52
C ILE A 156 4.41 4.13 6.08
N VAL A 157 5.45 4.53 5.35
CA VAL A 157 5.35 4.87 3.94
C VAL A 157 6.18 3.89 3.13
N VAL A 158 5.55 3.15 2.22
CA VAL A 158 6.24 2.25 1.30
C VAL A 158 6.46 2.96 -0.03
N THR A 159 7.70 2.95 -0.52
CA THR A 159 8.06 3.60 -1.79
C THR A 159 9.08 2.79 -2.59
N GLY A 160 9.30 3.19 -3.84
CA GLY A 160 10.22 2.57 -4.77
C GLY A 160 10.47 3.46 -5.99
N ALA A 161 11.09 2.90 -7.02
CA ALA A 161 11.35 3.59 -8.28
C ALA A 161 11.11 2.64 -9.46
N ARG A 162 10.74 3.18 -10.61
CA ARG A 162 10.62 2.40 -11.85
C ARG A 162 11.88 2.47 -12.70
N ARG A 163 12.69 3.51 -12.50
CA ARG A 163 13.96 3.70 -13.18
C ARG A 163 15.13 3.60 -12.20
N PRO A 164 16.25 2.98 -12.59
CA PRO A 164 17.41 2.84 -11.73
C PRO A 164 18.00 4.20 -11.37
N HIS A 165 18.66 4.25 -10.23
CA HIS A 165 19.38 5.45 -9.79
C HIS A 165 20.45 5.84 -10.83
N GLY A 166 20.61 7.15 -11.05
CA GLY A 166 21.56 7.70 -12.03
C GLY A 166 21.10 7.66 -13.50
N SER A 167 19.93 7.08 -13.80
CA SER A 167 19.36 7.13 -15.16
C SER A 167 18.62 8.44 -15.45
N LEU A 168 18.48 8.77 -16.74
CA LEU A 168 17.68 9.91 -17.18
C LEU A 168 16.21 9.72 -16.76
N GLY A 169 15.68 10.72 -16.06
CA GLY A 169 14.32 10.68 -15.54
C GLY A 169 14.11 9.68 -14.40
N ALA A 170 15.18 9.33 -13.67
CA ALA A 170 15.09 8.55 -12.43
C ALA A 170 14.09 9.17 -11.45
N ASP A 171 13.13 8.37 -11.01
CA ASP A 171 12.01 8.79 -10.14
C ASP A 171 12.26 8.49 -8.65
N GLY A 172 13.28 7.69 -8.33
CA GLY A 172 13.65 7.32 -6.96
C GLY A 172 13.91 8.51 -6.03
N PRO A 173 14.73 9.50 -6.41
CA PRO A 173 14.99 10.69 -5.61
C PRO A 173 13.72 11.44 -5.19
N SER A 174 12.84 11.78 -6.15
CA SER A 174 11.60 12.51 -5.86
C SER A 174 10.62 11.66 -5.02
N ASN A 175 10.49 10.37 -5.33
CA ASN A 175 9.65 9.45 -4.56
C ASN A 175 10.14 9.33 -3.10
N LEU A 176 11.46 9.30 -2.88
CA LEU A 176 12.05 9.22 -1.54
C LEU A 176 11.78 10.48 -0.70
N VAL A 177 11.98 11.67 -1.28
CA VAL A 177 11.67 12.95 -0.60
C VAL A 177 10.19 13.01 -0.27
N ALA A 178 9.32 12.66 -1.23
CA ALA A 178 7.88 12.63 -1.01
C ALA A 178 7.47 11.64 0.08
N ALA A 179 8.11 10.46 0.13
CA ALA A 179 7.82 9.43 1.13
C ALA A 179 8.24 9.88 2.54
N VAL A 180 9.45 10.44 2.69
CA VAL A 180 9.92 10.98 3.98
C VAL A 180 9.05 12.15 4.42
N THR A 181 8.71 13.07 3.51
CA THR A 181 7.82 14.20 3.81
C THR A 181 6.42 13.72 4.22
N THR A 182 5.92 12.65 3.59
CA THR A 182 4.65 12.03 3.97
C THR A 182 4.74 11.40 5.37
N ALA A 183 5.80 10.65 5.67
CA ALA A 183 6.02 10.08 7.00
C ALA A 183 6.20 11.15 8.09
N ALA A 184 6.76 12.31 7.74
CA ALA A 184 6.91 13.46 8.62
C ALA A 184 5.60 14.27 8.82
N THR A 185 4.62 14.09 7.93
CA THR A 185 3.36 14.85 7.97
C THR A 185 2.45 14.32 9.08
N ARG A 186 1.97 15.21 9.96
CA ARG A 186 1.08 14.86 11.06
C ARG A 186 -0.37 14.68 10.61
N GLY A 187 -1.12 13.88 11.37
CA GLY A 187 -2.58 13.85 11.31
C GLY A 187 -3.20 12.92 10.26
N TRP A 188 -2.41 12.27 9.40
CA TRP A 188 -2.94 11.29 8.45
C TRP A 188 -2.91 9.86 8.97
N SER A 189 -1.93 9.52 9.81
CA SER A 189 -1.81 8.19 10.37
C SER A 189 -2.61 8.06 11.66
N SER A 190 -3.26 6.92 11.83
CA SER A 190 -3.92 6.53 13.07
C SER A 190 -3.74 5.04 13.31
N GLU A 191 -4.23 4.54 14.43
CA GLU A 191 -4.17 3.12 14.74
C GLU A 191 -4.89 2.32 13.65
N ASN A 192 -4.19 1.35 13.06
CA ASN A 192 -4.63 0.53 11.94
C ASN A 192 -4.70 1.22 10.57
N HIS A 193 -4.61 2.55 10.51
CA HIS A 193 -4.55 3.34 9.28
C HIS A 193 -3.22 4.08 9.20
N ASN A 194 -2.15 3.30 9.16
CA ASN A 194 -0.80 3.82 9.31
C ASN A 194 0.12 3.49 8.14
N VAL A 195 -0.36 2.80 7.10
CA VAL A 195 0.43 2.43 5.92
C VAL A 195 -0.10 3.12 4.68
N VAL A 196 0.79 3.75 3.92
CA VAL A 196 0.51 4.28 2.56
C VAL A 196 1.64 3.93 1.60
N ILE A 197 1.30 3.89 0.31
CA ILE A 197 2.23 3.81 -0.80
C ILE A 197 2.41 5.23 -1.35
N VAL A 198 3.65 5.67 -1.52
CA VAL A 198 3.99 6.95 -2.17
C VAL A 198 4.86 6.68 -3.38
N ILE A 199 4.30 6.87 -4.58
CA ILE A 199 4.99 6.67 -5.85
C ILE A 199 4.22 7.35 -6.98
N GLN A 200 4.93 7.83 -8.03
CA GLN A 200 4.31 8.49 -9.20
C GLN A 200 3.37 9.64 -8.81
N ASP A 201 3.82 10.48 -7.88
CA ASP A 201 3.09 11.63 -7.34
C ASP A 201 1.71 11.30 -6.74
N LYS A 202 1.49 10.05 -6.31
CA LYS A 202 0.26 9.62 -5.63
C LYS A 202 0.56 9.17 -4.21
N VAL A 203 -0.37 9.46 -3.30
CA VAL A 203 -0.44 8.82 -1.98
C VAL A 203 -1.63 7.87 -2.00
N MET A 204 -1.37 6.58 -1.80
CA MET A 204 -2.38 5.53 -1.93
C MET A 204 -2.42 4.63 -0.71
N ALA A 205 -3.61 4.21 -0.27
CA ALA A 205 -3.75 3.10 0.64
C ALA A 205 -3.27 1.80 -0.05
N PRO A 206 -2.65 0.86 0.68
CA PRO A 206 -2.22 -0.42 0.09
C PRO A 206 -3.39 -1.19 -0.52
N ARG A 207 -4.51 -1.27 0.21
CA ARG A 207 -5.69 -2.02 -0.22
C ARG A 207 -6.25 -1.48 -1.53
N GLY A 208 -6.34 -2.36 -2.51
CA GLY A 208 -6.84 -2.07 -3.87
C GLY A 208 -5.81 -1.44 -4.80
N THR A 209 -4.65 -1.01 -4.32
CA THR A 209 -3.59 -0.48 -5.18
C THR A 209 -2.90 -1.63 -5.91
N LYS A 210 -2.70 -1.49 -7.22
CA LYS A 210 -2.02 -2.48 -8.05
C LYS A 210 -1.01 -1.85 -8.99
N LYS A 211 -0.09 -2.66 -9.51
CA LYS A 211 0.79 -2.27 -10.61
C LYS A 211 0.29 -2.92 -11.91
N GLU A 212 0.08 -2.12 -12.94
CA GLU A 212 -0.36 -2.55 -14.28
C GLU A 212 0.33 -1.66 -15.32
N ASP A 213 0.87 -2.24 -16.39
CA ASP A 213 1.61 -1.52 -17.44
C ASP A 213 2.70 -0.57 -16.91
N ASP A 214 3.44 -1.03 -15.89
CA ASP A 214 4.44 -0.25 -15.16
C ASP A 214 3.90 1.02 -14.46
N GLN A 215 2.60 1.08 -14.19
CA GLN A 215 1.96 2.16 -13.45
C GLN A 215 1.29 1.65 -12.18
N PHE A 216 1.38 2.44 -11.11
CA PHE A 216 0.61 2.22 -9.90
C PHE A 216 -0.75 2.89 -10.06
N LEU A 217 -1.77 2.03 -10.08
CA LEU A 217 -3.16 2.41 -10.23
C LEU A 217 -3.86 2.26 -8.88
N PRO A 218 -4.56 3.30 -8.41
CA PRO A 218 -5.38 3.17 -7.23
C PRO A 218 -6.61 2.30 -7.53
N GLY A 219 -6.98 1.47 -6.57
CA GLY A 219 -8.27 0.79 -6.57
C GLY A 219 -9.38 1.68 -5.99
N PRO A 220 -10.59 1.13 -5.85
CA PRO A 220 -11.69 1.83 -5.20
C PRO A 220 -11.29 2.35 -3.82
N ARG A 221 -11.37 3.67 -3.62
CA ARG A 221 -11.03 4.37 -2.37
C ARG A 221 -9.56 4.27 -1.94
N SER A 222 -8.66 3.76 -2.79
CA SER A 222 -7.24 3.68 -2.42
C SER A 222 -6.48 4.98 -2.66
N LEU A 223 -6.91 5.85 -3.60
CA LEU A 223 -6.26 7.16 -3.78
C LEU A 223 -6.60 8.12 -2.64
N LEU A 224 -5.61 8.44 -1.81
CA LEU A 224 -5.76 9.34 -0.66
C LEU A 224 -5.43 10.79 -1.02
N GLY A 225 -4.49 10.98 -1.93
CA GLY A 225 -4.04 12.30 -2.34
C GLY A 225 -2.97 12.24 -3.42
N ASP A 226 -2.44 13.41 -3.74
CA ASP A 226 -1.32 13.55 -4.67
C ASP A 226 -0.10 14.09 -3.93
N VAL A 227 1.06 13.99 -4.55
CA VAL A 227 2.25 14.72 -4.14
C VAL A 227 2.40 15.92 -5.08
N LYS A 228 2.62 17.11 -4.53
CA LYS A 228 3.03 18.29 -5.31
C LYS A 228 4.19 18.96 -4.60
N ASP A 229 5.22 19.33 -5.35
CA ASP A 229 6.44 19.92 -4.80
C ASP A 229 7.01 19.09 -3.63
N SER A 230 7.02 17.75 -3.82
CA SER A 230 7.43 16.74 -2.83
C SER A 230 6.64 16.72 -1.51
N LYS A 231 5.49 17.40 -1.44
CA LYS A 231 4.61 17.44 -0.27
C LYS A 231 3.32 16.67 -0.54
N PRO A 232 2.79 15.91 0.44
CA PRO A 232 1.51 15.25 0.29
C PRO A 232 0.36 16.25 0.37
N PHE A 233 -0.57 16.15 -0.57
CA PHE A 233 -1.87 16.84 -0.59
C PHE A 233 -2.97 15.79 -0.44
N LEU A 234 -3.25 15.43 0.81
CA LEU A 234 -4.28 14.44 1.15
C LEU A 234 -5.67 15.05 1.03
N ARG A 235 -6.50 14.46 0.18
CA ARG A 235 -7.93 14.76 0.07
C ARG A 235 -8.78 13.85 0.95
N TRP A 236 -8.29 12.63 1.15
CA TRP A 236 -8.95 11.60 1.91
C TRP A 236 -7.96 11.04 2.93
N LEU A 237 -8.47 10.72 4.11
CA LEU A 237 -7.77 9.85 5.04
C LEU A 237 -8.08 8.40 4.68
N PRO A 238 -7.23 7.44 5.07
CA PRO A 238 -7.58 6.03 4.98
C PRO A 238 -9.00 5.82 5.53
N GLY A 239 -9.87 5.20 4.74
CA GLY A 239 -11.32 5.19 5.00
C GLY A 239 -11.71 4.58 6.35
N PRO A 240 -12.96 4.75 6.81
CA PRO A 240 -13.36 4.43 8.20
C PRO A 240 -13.21 2.95 8.58
N CYS A 241 -13.20 2.04 7.62
CA CYS A 241 -12.97 0.61 7.87
C CYS A 241 -11.46 0.36 7.98
N ALA A 242 -10.98 0.17 9.21
CA ALA A 242 -9.63 -0.32 9.45
C ALA A 242 -9.46 -1.73 8.88
N PRO A 243 -8.29 -2.06 8.29
CA PRO A 243 -7.97 -3.45 8.00
C PRO A 243 -7.98 -4.26 9.29
N VAL A 244 -8.44 -5.52 9.21
CA VAL A 244 -8.25 -6.48 10.30
C VAL A 244 -6.76 -6.69 10.49
N LYS A 245 -6.30 -6.64 11.74
CA LYS A 245 -4.90 -6.89 12.09
C LYS A 245 -4.68 -8.34 12.48
N PHE A 246 -3.64 -8.95 11.95
CA PHE A 246 -3.17 -10.28 12.31
C PHE A 246 -1.89 -10.16 13.13
N ASN A 247 -1.89 -10.78 14.31
CA ASN A 247 -0.70 -10.80 15.14
C ASN A 247 0.26 -11.89 14.66
N ILE A 248 1.43 -11.47 14.17
CA ILE A 248 2.52 -12.36 13.71
C ILE A 248 3.71 -12.38 14.68
N SER A 249 3.62 -11.78 15.87
CA SER A 249 4.75 -11.66 16.80
C SER A 249 5.26 -13.01 17.33
N SER A 250 4.41 -14.03 17.33
CA SER A 250 4.75 -15.38 17.76
C SER A 250 5.40 -16.23 16.66
N ILE A 251 5.47 -15.74 15.42
CA ILE A 251 6.08 -16.48 14.31
C ILE A 251 7.60 -16.33 14.40
N PRO A 252 8.38 -17.41 14.55
CA PRO A 252 9.83 -17.30 14.61
C PRO A 252 10.42 -16.72 13.31
N PRO A 253 11.46 -15.87 13.38
CA PRO A 253 12.10 -15.34 12.19
C PRO A 253 12.54 -16.43 11.23
N GLY A 254 12.30 -16.22 9.93
CA GLY A 254 12.65 -17.18 8.87
C GLY A 254 11.63 -18.30 8.65
N THR A 255 10.55 -18.37 9.44
CA THR A 255 9.47 -19.34 9.22
C THR A 255 8.65 -18.95 7.99
N SER A 256 8.46 -19.90 7.07
CA SER A 256 7.53 -19.73 5.95
C SER A 256 6.09 -19.84 6.41
N LEU A 257 5.22 -18.98 5.86
CA LEU A 257 3.78 -19.06 6.11
C LEU A 257 3.19 -20.30 5.41
N PRO A 258 1.99 -20.75 5.81
CA PRO A 258 1.30 -21.83 5.13
C PRO A 258 1.23 -21.59 3.62
N ARG A 259 1.47 -22.64 2.84
CA ARG A 259 1.46 -22.58 1.38
C ARG A 259 0.05 -22.24 0.87
N VAL A 260 -0.04 -21.18 0.08
CA VAL A 260 -1.27 -20.76 -0.61
C VAL A 260 -0.95 -20.62 -2.08
N GLU A 261 -1.74 -21.27 -2.93
CA GLU A 261 -1.58 -21.20 -4.38
C GLU A 261 -2.62 -20.28 -5.01
N LEU A 262 -2.20 -19.55 -6.04
CA LEU A 262 -3.08 -18.69 -6.85
C LEU A 262 -3.37 -19.40 -8.18
N LEU A 263 -4.63 -19.73 -8.43
CA LEU A 263 -5.06 -20.49 -9.60
C LEU A 263 -6.06 -19.68 -10.43
N PRO A 264 -5.64 -19.10 -11.56
CA PRO A 264 -6.55 -18.37 -12.42
C PRO A 264 -7.43 -19.28 -13.27
N ALA A 265 -8.71 -18.94 -13.38
CA ALA A 265 -9.62 -19.57 -14.32
C ALA A 265 -9.10 -19.39 -15.75
N HIS A 266 -9.16 -20.47 -16.51
CA HIS A 266 -8.97 -20.46 -17.96
C HIS A 266 -9.88 -21.51 -18.60
N GLN A 267 -9.96 -21.49 -19.93
CA GLN A 267 -10.69 -22.52 -20.67
C GLN A 267 -10.06 -23.89 -20.37
N ASP A 268 -10.91 -24.88 -20.12
CA ASP A 268 -10.50 -26.24 -19.77
C ASP A 268 -9.69 -26.37 -18.47
N PHE A 269 -9.84 -25.40 -17.53
CA PHE A 269 -9.35 -25.61 -16.17
C PHE A 269 -10.10 -26.80 -15.53
N ASP A 270 -9.35 -27.79 -15.06
CA ASP A 270 -9.86 -28.98 -14.37
C ASP A 270 -9.32 -29.09 -12.93
N ALA A 271 -9.81 -30.06 -12.17
CA ALA A 271 -9.47 -30.27 -10.78
C ALA A 271 -8.05 -30.83 -10.54
N ASP A 272 -7.33 -31.21 -11.59
CA ASP A 272 -5.98 -31.78 -11.53
C ASP A 272 -4.93 -30.80 -10.98
N LEU A 273 -5.01 -29.52 -11.35
CA LEU A 273 -4.16 -28.46 -10.79
C LEU A 273 -4.41 -28.25 -9.30
N VAL A 274 -5.67 -28.39 -8.87
CA VAL A 274 -6.05 -28.33 -7.45
C VAL A 274 -5.51 -29.55 -6.71
N GLU A 275 -5.66 -30.75 -7.26
CA GLU A 275 -5.11 -31.98 -6.70
C GLU A 275 -3.58 -31.89 -6.55
N ALA A 276 -2.88 -31.39 -7.58
CA ALA A 276 -1.44 -31.18 -7.55
C ALA A 276 -1.03 -30.17 -6.46
N ALA A 277 -1.74 -29.04 -6.33
CA ALA A 277 -1.49 -28.05 -5.28
C ALA A 277 -1.66 -28.66 -3.88
N ILE A 278 -2.71 -29.44 -3.66
CA ILE A 278 -2.96 -30.16 -2.40
C ILE A 278 -1.85 -31.17 -2.13
N GLY A 279 -1.47 -31.97 -3.13
CA GLY A 279 -0.37 -32.96 -3.03
C GLY A 279 0.98 -32.33 -2.70
N LEU A 280 1.19 -31.08 -3.13
CA LEU A 280 2.36 -30.25 -2.80
C LEU A 280 2.26 -29.56 -1.43
N GLY A 281 1.21 -29.81 -0.67
CA GLY A 281 1.01 -29.35 0.71
C GLY A 281 0.31 -28.00 0.85
N ALA A 282 -0.41 -27.53 -0.17
CA ALA A 282 -1.20 -26.30 -0.07
C ALA A 282 -2.21 -26.39 1.10
N LYS A 283 -2.29 -25.31 1.88
CA LYS A 283 -3.27 -25.14 2.98
C LYS A 283 -4.39 -24.17 2.61
N GLY A 284 -4.18 -23.36 1.58
CA GLY A 284 -5.22 -22.54 0.98
C GLY A 284 -5.05 -22.40 -0.53
N LEU A 285 -6.13 -22.03 -1.19
CA LEU A 285 -6.18 -21.74 -2.62
C LEU A 285 -6.88 -20.40 -2.83
N VAL A 286 -6.28 -19.52 -3.63
CA VAL A 286 -6.94 -18.33 -4.16
C VAL A 286 -7.30 -18.63 -5.60
N MET A 287 -8.57 -18.80 -5.88
CA MET A 287 -9.06 -19.09 -7.22
C MET A 287 -9.54 -17.79 -7.87
N VAL A 288 -8.86 -17.36 -8.94
CA VAL A 288 -9.32 -16.21 -9.72
C VAL A 288 -10.43 -16.67 -10.64
N THR A 289 -11.66 -16.41 -10.26
CA THR A 289 -12.88 -16.84 -10.95
C THR A 289 -13.21 -16.00 -12.17
N TYR A 290 -14.17 -16.47 -12.98
CA TYR A 290 -14.77 -15.63 -14.02
C TYR A 290 -15.69 -14.59 -13.38
N GLY A 291 -15.37 -13.30 -13.58
CA GLY A 291 -16.18 -12.18 -13.10
C GLY A 291 -16.52 -12.27 -11.62
N GLY A 292 -17.78 -12.00 -11.26
CA GLY A 292 -18.28 -12.03 -9.88
C GLY A 292 -18.42 -13.41 -9.20
N GLY A 293 -17.48 -14.34 -9.40
CA GLY A 293 -17.45 -15.64 -8.71
C GLY A 293 -17.89 -16.85 -9.54
N TYR A 294 -17.97 -16.74 -10.87
CA TYR A 294 -18.46 -17.82 -11.72
C TYR A 294 -17.38 -18.88 -11.99
N TRP A 295 -17.82 -20.13 -12.07
CA TRP A 295 -16.97 -21.29 -12.35
C TRP A 295 -17.79 -22.41 -13.03
N PRO A 296 -17.20 -23.23 -13.91
CA PRO A 296 -17.89 -24.39 -14.50
C PRO A 296 -18.34 -25.41 -13.46
N GLU A 297 -19.64 -25.77 -13.47
CA GLU A 297 -20.27 -26.62 -12.45
C GLU A 297 -19.58 -27.98 -12.29
N THR A 298 -19.20 -28.64 -13.39
CA THR A 298 -18.57 -29.97 -13.36
C THR A 298 -17.26 -29.96 -12.56
N SER A 299 -16.36 -29.03 -12.87
CA SER A 299 -15.09 -28.89 -12.15
C SER A 299 -15.28 -28.33 -10.73
N ALA A 300 -16.26 -27.45 -10.52
CA ALA A 300 -16.58 -26.91 -9.19
C ALA A 300 -16.90 -28.00 -8.16
N LEU A 301 -17.71 -28.99 -8.55
CA LEU A 301 -18.08 -30.11 -7.67
C LEU A 301 -16.87 -30.96 -7.29
N GLN A 302 -15.97 -31.23 -8.24
CA GLN A 302 -14.76 -31.99 -7.99
C GLN A 302 -13.78 -31.23 -7.10
N ILE A 303 -13.54 -29.96 -7.40
CA ILE A 303 -12.68 -29.06 -6.61
C ILE A 303 -13.20 -28.98 -5.17
N LYS A 304 -14.50 -28.76 -4.99
CA LYS A 304 -15.13 -28.73 -3.67
C LYS A 304 -14.89 -30.02 -2.89
N LYS A 305 -15.12 -31.17 -3.53
CA LYS A 305 -14.90 -32.48 -2.90
C LYS A 305 -13.44 -32.63 -2.45
N LEU A 306 -12.49 -32.35 -3.35
CA LEU A 306 -11.06 -32.45 -3.05
C LEU A 306 -10.65 -31.52 -1.89
N THR A 307 -11.11 -30.28 -1.90
CA THR A 307 -10.74 -29.30 -0.88
C THR A 307 -11.34 -29.63 0.48
N ASP A 308 -12.59 -30.11 0.51
CA ASP A 308 -13.26 -30.51 1.75
C ASP A 308 -12.61 -31.75 2.38
N GLU A 309 -12.31 -32.77 1.57
CA GLU A 309 -11.66 -34.02 2.03
C GLU A 309 -10.25 -33.77 2.59
N ASN A 310 -9.54 -32.76 2.07
CA ASN A 310 -8.18 -32.42 2.49
C ASN A 310 -8.10 -31.23 3.45
N GLY A 311 -9.24 -30.62 3.81
CA GLY A 311 -9.31 -29.48 4.72
C GLY A 311 -8.59 -28.22 4.21
N VAL A 312 -8.64 -27.96 2.90
CA VAL A 312 -7.99 -26.82 2.25
C VAL A 312 -8.98 -25.66 2.10
N ILE A 313 -8.57 -24.47 2.54
CA ILE A 313 -9.41 -23.27 2.48
C ILE A 313 -9.37 -22.68 1.08
N VAL A 314 -10.52 -22.39 0.49
CA VAL A 314 -10.60 -21.77 -0.84
C VAL A 314 -11.19 -20.38 -0.74
N ILE A 315 -10.49 -19.39 -1.28
CA ILE A 315 -10.95 -18.02 -1.46
C ILE A 315 -11.19 -17.78 -2.95
N LEU A 316 -12.34 -17.21 -3.29
CA LEU A 316 -12.66 -16.82 -4.67
C LEU A 316 -12.33 -15.33 -4.86
N ALA A 317 -11.52 -15.03 -5.87
CA ALA A 317 -11.11 -13.69 -6.25
C ALA A 317 -11.43 -13.41 -7.72
N ASN A 318 -11.22 -12.17 -8.16
CA ASN A 318 -11.32 -11.74 -9.55
C ASN A 318 -10.15 -10.79 -9.87
N GLN A 319 -9.69 -10.77 -11.12
CA GLN A 319 -8.66 -9.85 -11.60
C GLN A 319 -9.24 -8.53 -12.14
N GLY A 320 -10.56 -8.45 -12.40
CA GLY A 320 -11.21 -7.25 -12.91
C GLY A 320 -11.41 -6.15 -11.86
N GLN A 321 -11.21 -4.88 -12.25
CA GLN A 321 -11.33 -3.71 -11.35
C GLN A 321 -12.77 -3.33 -10.96
N SER A 322 -13.77 -3.87 -11.64
CA SER A 322 -15.16 -3.43 -11.53
C SER A 322 -16.10 -4.44 -10.85
N GLU A 323 -15.62 -5.64 -10.54
CA GLU A 323 -16.46 -6.72 -10.05
C GLU A 323 -15.88 -7.36 -8.78
N TYR A 324 -16.60 -7.16 -7.68
CA TYR A 324 -16.36 -7.80 -6.40
C TYR A 324 -16.91 -9.24 -6.42
N VAL A 325 -16.21 -10.16 -5.76
CA VAL A 325 -16.73 -11.52 -5.56
C VAL A 325 -17.60 -11.52 -4.31
N ALA A 326 -18.88 -11.18 -4.53
CA ALA A 326 -19.91 -11.10 -3.49
C ALA A 326 -20.33 -12.46 -2.93
N ASN A 327 -20.37 -13.44 -3.82
CA ASN A 327 -21.07 -14.69 -3.64
C ASN A 327 -20.23 -15.81 -4.25
N ALA A 328 -20.26 -16.98 -3.61
CA ALA A 328 -19.70 -18.21 -4.16
C ALA A 328 -20.67 -18.80 -5.18
N ARG A 329 -20.81 -18.14 -6.35
CA ARG A 329 -21.73 -18.59 -7.41
C ARG A 329 -21.35 -19.95 -7.98
N SER A 330 -20.08 -20.32 -7.81
CA SER A 330 -19.54 -21.65 -8.10
C SER A 330 -20.02 -22.75 -7.15
N GLY A 331 -20.68 -22.43 -6.04
CA GLY A 331 -21.15 -23.42 -5.05
C GLY A 331 -20.06 -23.94 -4.11
N PHE A 332 -18.85 -23.35 -4.13
CA PHE A 332 -17.74 -23.70 -3.24
C PHE A 332 -16.88 -22.49 -2.92
N GLY A 333 -16.04 -22.60 -1.89
CA GLY A 333 -15.13 -21.53 -1.47
C GLY A 333 -15.82 -20.35 -0.81
N ILE A 334 -14.99 -19.42 -0.33
CA ILE A 334 -15.39 -18.23 0.41
C ILE A 334 -15.25 -17.02 -0.54
N PRO A 335 -16.28 -16.17 -0.68
CA PRO A 335 -16.17 -14.95 -1.48
C PRO A 335 -15.09 -14.01 -0.91
N GLY A 336 -14.12 -13.62 -1.74
CA GLY A 336 -13.00 -12.75 -1.34
C GLY A 336 -13.36 -11.27 -1.20
N GLY A 337 -14.49 -10.83 -1.77
CA GLY A 337 -14.93 -9.43 -1.71
C GLY A 337 -14.28 -8.52 -2.76
N ASP A 338 -13.96 -7.29 -2.33
CA ASP A 338 -13.29 -6.23 -3.11
C ASP A 338 -11.77 -6.36 -3.09
#